data_AF-A0A9X8HEH5-F1
#
_entry.id   AF-A0A9X8HEH5-F1
#
_cell.length_a   1.000
_cell.length_b   1.000
_cell.length_c   1.000
_cell.angle_alpha   90.00
_cell.angle_beta   90.00
_cell.angle_gamma   90.00
#
_symmetry.space_group_name_H-M   'P 1'
#
loop_
_entity.id
_entity.type
_entity.pdbx_description
1 polymer ?
#
loop_
_entity_poly.entity_id
_entity_poly.type
_entity_poly.pdbx_seq_one_letter_code
_entity_poly.pdbx_strand_id
1 'polypeptide(L)'
;VATSLPHIAIDRILVPVLTSATANAPQCEAMTRLVRDGLGPSLTPLIVTRLISANVLHSPHDRVLLVVQQIFNAKAPLAQDAIDLVVHALARAVSASPATTTASIKFASVLFTVVTKYAALCVRHRDALLAIATKCTSSMAKTALRAIDKLA
;
A
#
# COMPACT_ATOMS: atom_id res chain seq x y z
N VAL A 1 -14.91 10.28 16.87
CA VAL A 1 -15.21 8.90 16.40
C VAL A 1 -13.94 8.11 16.11
N ALA A 2 -13.08 8.53 15.17
CA ALA A 2 -11.87 7.76 14.83
C ALA A 2 -10.89 7.57 16.01
N THR A 3 -10.66 8.61 16.80
CA THR A 3 -9.82 8.55 18.01
C THR A 3 -10.48 7.79 19.15
N SER A 4 -11.81 7.87 19.28
CA SER A 4 -12.59 7.24 20.35
C SER A 4 -12.89 5.75 20.09
N LEU A 5 -13.07 5.37 18.82
CA LEU A 5 -13.48 4.04 18.36
C LEU A 5 -12.70 3.65 17.07
N PRO A 6 -11.38 3.46 17.17
CA PRO A 6 -10.51 3.26 16.01
C PRO A 6 -10.85 2.03 15.18
N HIS A 7 -11.22 0.91 15.82
CA HIS A 7 -11.62 -0.31 15.12
C HIS A 7 -12.85 -0.10 14.23
N ILE A 8 -13.84 0.68 14.71
CA ILE A 8 -15.04 1.00 13.93
C ILE A 8 -14.67 1.88 12.74
N ALA A 9 -13.83 2.89 12.95
CA ALA A 9 -13.38 3.76 11.87
C ALA A 9 -12.59 2.98 10.79
N ILE A 10 -11.78 2.00 11.18
CA ILE A 10 -11.05 1.14 10.24
C ILE A 10 -12.02 0.21 9.51
N ASP A 11 -12.79 -0.59 10.24
CA ASP A 11 -13.56 -1.71 9.67
C ASP A 11 -14.86 -1.26 8.98
N ARG A 12 -15.45 -0.11 9.38
CA ARG A 12 -16.74 0.36 8.86
C ARG A 12 -16.64 1.59 7.96
N ILE A 13 -15.50 2.27 7.92
CA ILE A 13 -15.32 3.48 7.10
C ILE A 13 -14.13 3.30 6.16
N LEU A 14 -12.92 3.15 6.70
CA LEU A 14 -11.70 3.11 5.90
C LEU A 14 -11.69 1.94 4.92
N VAL A 15 -11.87 0.72 5.41
CA VAL A 15 -11.85 -0.48 4.58
C VAL A 15 -12.95 -0.44 3.51
N PRO A 16 -14.24 -0.23 3.85
CA PRO A 16 -15.31 -0.21 2.85
C PRO A 16 -15.11 0.83 1.75
N VAL A 17 -14.63 2.03 2.10
CA VAL A 17 -14.35 3.08 1.11
C VAL A 17 -13.20 2.65 0.19
N LEU A 18 -12.11 2.12 0.74
CA LEU A 18 -10.93 1.75 -0.06
C LEU A 18 -11.12 0.46 -0.89
N THR A 19 -12.10 -0.37 -0.55
CA THR A 19 -12.50 -1.52 -1.38
C THR A 19 -13.58 -1.18 -2.41
N SER A 20 -14.18 0.00 -2.33
CA SER A 20 -15.25 0.39 -3.26
C SER A 20 -14.71 0.71 -4.65
N ALA A 21 -15.26 0.07 -5.67
CA ALA A 21 -14.95 0.37 -7.07
C ALA A 21 -15.33 1.80 -7.48
N THR A 22 -16.20 2.46 -6.72
CA THR A 22 -16.70 3.81 -7.01
C THR A 22 -16.06 4.89 -6.14
N ALA A 23 -15.01 4.57 -5.38
CA ALA A 23 -14.37 5.53 -4.50
C ALA A 23 -13.83 6.74 -5.28
N ASN A 24 -14.40 7.90 -4.98
CA ASN A 24 -14.09 9.15 -5.66
C ASN A 24 -12.96 9.93 -4.95
N ALA A 25 -12.51 11.01 -5.58
CA ALA A 25 -11.39 11.80 -5.04
C ALA A 25 -11.70 12.42 -3.66
N PRO A 26 -12.86 13.05 -3.41
CA PRO A 26 -13.22 13.52 -2.08
C PRO A 26 -13.21 12.43 -1.01
N GLN A 27 -13.71 11.23 -1.32
CA GLN A 27 -13.69 10.09 -0.41
C GLN A 27 -12.26 9.64 -0.09
N CYS A 28 -11.41 9.50 -1.10
CA CYS A 28 -10.01 9.09 -0.90
C CYS A 28 -9.20 10.15 -0.13
N GLU A 29 -9.46 11.44 -0.38
CA GLU A 29 -8.86 12.54 0.39
C GLU A 29 -9.33 12.51 1.86
N ALA A 30 -10.62 12.27 2.11
CA ALA A 30 -11.15 12.10 3.46
C ALA A 30 -10.50 10.90 4.17
N MET A 31 -10.27 9.78 3.46
CA MET A 31 -9.57 8.62 4.03
C MET A 31 -8.10 8.91 4.31
N THR A 32 -7.43 9.69 3.46
CA THR A 32 -6.06 10.14 3.68
C THR A 32 -5.95 10.95 4.97
N ARG A 33 -6.89 11.88 5.20
CA ARG A 33 -6.97 12.66 6.45
C ARG A 33 -7.35 11.79 7.64
N LEU A 34 -8.28 10.85 7.47
CA LEU A 34 -8.67 9.91 8.53
C LEU A 34 -7.46 9.10 9.03
N VAL A 35 -6.64 8.58 8.11
CA VAL A 35 -5.42 7.87 8.46
C VAL A 35 -4.41 8.79 9.15
N ARG A 36 -4.13 9.95 8.56
CA ARG A 36 -3.07 10.86 9.03
C ARG A 36 -3.41 11.55 10.36
N ASP A 37 -4.61 12.12 10.44
CA ASP A 37 -5.01 13.04 11.51
C ASP A 37 -5.94 12.35 12.53
N GLY A 38 -6.64 11.28 12.13
CA GLY A 38 -7.67 10.62 12.96
C GLY A 38 -7.23 9.33 13.66
N LEU A 39 -6.57 8.42 12.94
CA LEU A 39 -6.16 7.10 13.46
C LEU A 39 -4.71 7.11 14.00
N GLY A 40 -3.85 7.95 13.44
CA GLY A 40 -2.46 8.09 13.88
C GLY A 40 -1.58 6.87 13.57
N PRO A 41 -0.26 6.99 13.76
CA PRO A 41 0.72 5.99 13.32
C PRO A 41 0.73 4.70 14.15
N SER A 42 0.29 4.73 15.41
CA SER A 42 0.25 3.55 16.27
C SER A 42 -0.72 2.46 15.77
N LEU A 43 -1.73 2.86 14.99
CA LEU A 43 -2.72 1.95 14.39
C LEU A 43 -2.33 1.46 13.00
N THR A 44 -1.24 1.95 12.42
CA THR A 44 -0.79 1.55 11.07
C THR A 44 -0.65 0.03 10.90
N PRO A 45 -0.08 -0.75 11.86
CA PRO A 45 -0.03 -2.21 11.72
C PRO A 45 -1.41 -2.83 11.54
N LEU A 46 -2.38 -2.41 12.36
CA LEU A 46 -3.77 -2.89 12.26
C LEU A 46 -4.42 -2.49 10.94
N ILE A 47 -4.24 -1.23 10.51
CA ILE A 47 -4.76 -0.73 9.24
C ILE A 47 -4.21 -1.57 8.08
N VAL A 48 -2.89 -1.78 8.01
CA VAL A 48 -2.25 -2.58 6.97
C VAL A 48 -2.84 -3.98 6.93
N THR A 49 -2.89 -4.67 8.08
CA THR A 49 -3.46 -6.03 8.16
C THR A 49 -4.91 -6.08 7.66
N ARG A 50 -5.75 -5.10 8.04
CA ARG A 50 -7.15 -5.04 7.60
C ARG A 50 -7.29 -4.77 6.10
N LEU A 51 -6.52 -3.84 5.55
CA LEU A 51 -6.57 -3.53 4.11
C LEU A 51 -6.09 -4.70 3.25
N ILE A 52 -5.02 -5.40 3.68
CA ILE A 52 -4.54 -6.57 2.95
C ILE A 52 -5.54 -7.72 3.04
N SER A 53 -6.14 -7.96 4.22
CA SER A 53 -7.20 -8.98 4.39
C SER A 53 -8.43 -8.67 3.53
N ALA A 54 -8.75 -7.39 3.34
CA ALA A 54 -9.84 -6.93 2.49
C ALA A 54 -9.48 -6.86 1.00
N ASN A 55 -8.30 -7.33 0.60
CA ASN A 55 -7.84 -7.34 -0.80
C ASN A 55 -7.82 -5.96 -1.48
N VAL A 56 -7.57 -4.88 -0.73
CA VAL A 56 -7.53 -3.51 -1.27
C VAL A 56 -6.53 -3.35 -2.42
N LEU A 57 -5.44 -4.13 -2.41
CA LEU A 57 -4.43 -4.12 -3.46
C LEU A 57 -4.70 -5.10 -4.62
N HIS A 58 -5.80 -5.83 -4.65
CA HIS A 58 -6.03 -6.83 -5.71
C HIS A 58 -6.27 -6.21 -7.10
N SER A 59 -7.07 -5.14 -7.16
CA SER A 59 -7.27 -4.34 -8.39
C SER A 59 -7.46 -2.86 -8.02
N PRO A 60 -6.42 -2.22 -7.46
CA PRO A 60 -6.54 -0.90 -6.87
C PRO A 60 -6.58 0.17 -7.98
N HIS A 61 -7.49 1.13 -7.86
CA HIS A 61 -7.41 2.33 -8.69
C HIS A 61 -6.44 3.35 -8.07
N ASP A 62 -5.90 4.24 -8.91
CA ASP A 62 -4.85 5.19 -8.52
C ASP A 62 -5.16 6.04 -7.29
N ARG A 63 -6.43 6.43 -7.09
CA ARG A 63 -6.85 7.20 -5.90
C ARG A 63 -6.73 6.41 -4.60
N VAL A 64 -7.05 5.12 -4.60
CA VAL A 64 -6.85 4.24 -3.43
C VAL A 64 -5.36 4.05 -3.18
N LEU A 65 -4.55 3.90 -4.23
CA LEU A 65 -3.09 3.77 -4.11
C LEU A 65 -2.45 5.00 -3.44
N LEU A 66 -3.00 6.20 -3.62
CA LEU A 66 -2.53 7.39 -2.89
C LEU A 66 -2.74 7.27 -1.38
N VAL A 67 -3.90 6.75 -0.95
CA VAL A 67 -4.18 6.52 0.48
C VAL A 67 -3.25 5.44 1.03
N VAL A 68 -3.06 4.35 0.29
CA VAL A 68 -2.14 3.27 0.65
C VAL A 68 -0.70 3.79 0.76
N GLN A 69 -0.25 4.60 -0.19
CA GLN A 69 1.08 5.21 -0.13
C GLN A 69 1.22 6.09 1.12
N GLN A 70 0.18 6.86 1.47
CA GLN A 70 0.20 7.70 2.66
C GLN A 70 0.33 6.88 3.96
N ILE A 71 -0.33 5.73 4.04
CA ILE A 71 -0.19 4.81 5.19
C ILE A 71 1.27 4.41 5.39
N PHE A 72 1.97 4.05 4.31
CA PHE A 72 3.38 3.67 4.40
C PHE A 72 4.32 4.88 4.60
N ASN A 73 3.97 6.06 4.10
CA ASN A 73 4.74 7.29 4.31
C ASN A 73 4.83 7.69 5.79
N ALA A 74 3.84 7.31 6.61
CA ALA A 74 3.88 7.52 8.05
C ALA A 74 5.04 6.80 8.76
N LYS A 75 5.64 5.77 8.11
CA LYS A 75 6.79 5.01 8.61
C LYS A 75 6.59 4.48 10.04
N ALA A 76 5.37 4.06 10.36
CA ALA A 76 5.09 3.42 11.63
C ALA A 76 5.82 2.06 11.71
N PRO A 77 6.28 1.62 12.89
CA PRO A 77 6.89 0.30 13.03
C PRO A 77 5.95 -0.81 12.55
N LEU A 78 6.43 -1.65 11.62
CA LEU A 78 5.72 -2.83 11.13
C LEU A 78 6.52 -4.08 11.50
N ALA A 79 5.81 -5.16 11.79
CA ALA A 79 6.41 -6.47 11.94
C ALA A 79 6.64 -7.13 10.57
N GLN A 80 7.50 -8.13 10.55
CA GLN A 80 7.94 -8.77 9.32
C GLN A 80 6.79 -9.48 8.58
N ASP A 81 5.88 -10.12 9.32
CA ASP A 81 4.66 -10.77 8.82
C ASP A 81 3.76 -9.81 8.04
N ALA A 82 3.61 -8.56 8.52
CA ALA A 82 2.85 -7.54 7.82
C ALA A 82 3.48 -7.18 6.46
N ILE A 83 4.81 -7.07 6.40
CA ILE A 83 5.52 -6.82 5.13
C ILE A 83 5.38 -8.00 4.18
N ASP A 84 5.42 -9.23 4.67
CA ASP A 84 5.18 -10.39 3.82
C ASP A 84 3.80 -10.31 3.16
N LEU A 85 2.76 -10.03 3.95
CA LEU A 85 1.40 -9.88 3.44
C LEU A 85 1.30 -8.79 2.38
N VAL A 86 1.99 -7.67 2.58
CA VAL A 86 2.07 -6.56 1.61
C VAL A 86 2.76 -7.00 0.32
N VAL A 87 3.91 -7.67 0.38
CA VAL A 87 4.63 -8.15 -0.81
C VAL A 87 3.79 -9.14 -1.59
N HIS A 88 3.15 -10.10 -0.91
CA HIS A 88 2.24 -11.04 -1.56
C HIS A 88 1.05 -10.33 -2.22
N ALA A 89 0.50 -9.29 -1.58
CA ALA A 89 -0.60 -8.51 -2.16
C ALA A 89 -0.16 -7.72 -3.41
N LEU A 90 1.04 -7.13 -3.40
CA LEU A 90 1.61 -6.46 -4.58
C LEU A 90 1.85 -7.44 -5.74
N ALA A 91 2.35 -8.64 -5.45
CA ALA A 91 2.52 -9.69 -6.46
C ALA A 91 1.18 -10.14 -7.07
N ARG A 92 0.14 -10.26 -6.24
CA ARG A 92 -1.22 -10.55 -6.71
C ARG A 92 -1.79 -9.43 -7.56
N ALA A 93 -1.57 -8.17 -7.19
CA ALA A 93 -2.04 -7.00 -7.94
C ALA A 93 -1.55 -7.03 -9.40
N VAL A 94 -0.25 -7.25 -9.58
CA VAL A 94 0.38 -7.32 -10.90
C VAL A 94 -0.13 -8.52 -11.71
N SER A 95 -0.41 -9.65 -11.05
CA SER A 95 -0.92 -10.86 -11.71
C SER A 95 -2.40 -10.75 -12.11
N ALA A 96 -3.23 -10.13 -11.27
CA ALA A 96 -4.68 -10.05 -11.46
C ALA A 96 -5.11 -9.00 -12.49
N SER A 97 -4.47 -7.83 -12.46
CA SER A 97 -4.80 -6.73 -13.37
C SER A 97 -3.52 -6.16 -14.00
N PRO A 98 -2.83 -6.90 -14.89
CA PRO A 98 -1.53 -6.50 -15.42
C PRO A 98 -1.59 -5.16 -16.16
N ALA A 99 -2.59 -4.97 -17.04
CA ALA A 99 -2.68 -3.80 -17.91
C ALA A 99 -2.80 -2.47 -17.15
N THR A 100 -3.57 -2.45 -16.06
CA THR A 100 -3.78 -1.23 -15.25
C THR A 100 -2.69 -1.05 -14.20
N THR A 101 -2.26 -2.14 -13.56
CA THR A 101 -1.33 -2.09 -12.43
C THR A 101 0.10 -1.81 -12.89
N THR A 102 0.58 -2.48 -13.94
CA THR A 102 1.97 -2.36 -14.40
C THR A 102 2.30 -1.01 -15.00
N ALA A 103 1.32 -0.35 -15.63
CA ALA A 103 1.45 0.99 -16.19
C ALA A 103 1.23 2.10 -15.15
N SER A 104 0.65 1.79 -13.98
CA SER A 104 0.33 2.80 -12.97
C SER A 104 1.59 3.36 -12.31
N ILE A 105 1.75 4.68 -12.40
CA ILE A 105 2.76 5.43 -11.64
C ILE A 105 2.48 5.30 -10.14
N LYS A 106 1.21 5.32 -9.73
CA LYS A 106 0.84 5.24 -8.30
C LYS A 106 1.15 3.88 -7.70
N PHE A 107 1.00 2.81 -8.47
CA PHE A 107 1.40 1.47 -8.03
C PHE A 107 2.92 1.40 -7.80
N ALA A 108 3.71 1.85 -8.78
CA ALA A 108 5.16 1.90 -8.64
C ALA A 108 5.62 2.82 -7.50
N SER A 109 4.88 3.91 -7.22
CA SER A 109 5.11 4.77 -6.06
C SER A 109 4.87 4.05 -4.73
N VAL A 110 3.81 3.24 -4.61
CA VAL A 110 3.57 2.41 -3.42
C VAL A 110 4.72 1.42 -3.23
N LEU A 111 5.10 0.71 -4.29
CA LEU A 111 6.22 -0.23 -4.28
C LEU A 111 7.51 0.44 -3.78
N PHE A 112 7.87 1.59 -4.36
CA PHE A 112 9.03 2.36 -3.94
C PHE A 112 8.93 2.82 -2.48
N THR A 113 7.77 3.31 -2.04
CA THR A 113 7.56 3.75 -0.66
C THR A 113 7.75 2.59 0.32
N VAL A 114 7.19 1.41 0.04
CA VAL A 114 7.36 0.22 0.91
C VAL A 114 8.85 -0.13 1.03
N VAL A 115 9.55 -0.23 -0.10
CA VAL A 115 10.98 -0.60 -0.15
C VAL A 115 11.85 0.43 0.59
N THR A 116 11.62 1.72 0.38
CA THR A 116 12.47 2.76 0.99
C THR A 116 12.18 3.02 2.46
N LYS A 117 10.93 2.84 2.90
CA LYS A 117 10.55 3.06 4.31
C LYS A 117 10.83 1.83 5.19
N TYR A 118 10.78 0.63 4.61
CA TYR A 118 10.90 -0.65 5.31
C TYR A 118 12.00 -1.54 4.72
N ALA A 119 13.11 -0.94 4.28
CA ALA A 119 14.21 -1.63 3.59
C ALA A 119 14.67 -2.90 4.32
N ALA A 120 14.93 -2.82 5.62
CA ALA A 120 15.38 -3.96 6.42
C ALA A 120 14.40 -5.15 6.39
N LEU A 121 13.09 -4.90 6.33
CA LEU A 121 12.06 -5.93 6.26
C LEU A 121 11.83 -6.46 4.83
N CYS A 122 12.31 -5.72 3.83
CA CYS A 122 12.18 -6.06 2.41
C CYS A 122 13.34 -6.91 1.89
N VAL A 123 14.47 -7.00 2.60
CA VAL A 123 15.69 -7.72 2.15
C VAL A 123 15.37 -9.16 1.72
N ARG A 124 14.65 -9.90 2.56
CA ARG A 124 14.27 -11.31 2.26
C ARG A 124 13.31 -11.46 1.07
N HIS A 125 12.67 -10.38 0.66
CA HIS A 125 11.71 -10.32 -0.45
C HIS A 125 12.31 -9.72 -1.71
N ARG A 126 13.61 -9.43 -1.73
CA ARG A 126 14.30 -8.74 -2.83
C ARG A 126 13.93 -9.33 -4.19
N ASP A 127 14.02 -10.65 -4.36
CA ASP A 127 13.76 -11.30 -5.65
C ASP A 127 12.30 -11.20 -6.08
N ALA A 128 11.35 -11.35 -5.14
CA ALA A 128 9.93 -11.15 -5.41
C ALA A 128 9.63 -9.70 -5.80
N LEU A 129 10.24 -8.73 -5.11
CA LEU A 129 10.11 -7.31 -5.41
C LEU A 129 10.72 -6.94 -6.78
N LEU A 130 11.86 -7.53 -7.15
CA LEU A 130 12.44 -7.38 -8.49
C LEU A 130 11.52 -7.96 -9.57
N ALA A 131 10.94 -9.14 -9.34
CA ALA A 131 9.99 -9.76 -10.27
C ALA A 131 8.71 -8.92 -10.46
N ILE A 132 8.27 -8.20 -9.41
CA ILE A 132 7.18 -7.22 -9.50
C ILE A 132 7.65 -5.99 -10.30
N ALA A 133 8.77 -5.38 -9.92
CA ALA A 133 9.25 -4.13 -10.50
C ALA A 133 9.58 -4.23 -11.99
N THR A 134 10.15 -5.37 -12.43
CA THR A 134 10.49 -5.64 -13.84
C THR A 134 9.26 -5.74 -14.75
N LYS A 135 8.10 -6.08 -14.20
CA LYS A 135 6.82 -6.08 -14.94
C LYS A 135 6.23 -4.66 -15.07
N CYS A 136 6.60 -3.73 -14.20
CA CYS A 136 6.09 -2.37 -14.22
C CYS A 136 6.80 -1.52 -15.30
N THR A 137 6.03 -0.75 -16.06
CA THR A 137 6.52 0.03 -17.22
C THR A 137 6.50 1.53 -16.98
N SER A 138 5.95 1.99 -15.86
CA SER A 138 5.85 3.42 -15.52
C SER A 138 7.22 4.07 -15.26
N SER A 139 7.31 5.40 -15.39
CA SER A 139 8.56 6.13 -15.11
C SER A 139 9.08 5.92 -13.69
N MET A 140 8.16 5.80 -12.72
CA MET A 140 8.49 5.52 -11.32
C MET A 140 8.97 4.08 -11.08
N ALA A 141 8.65 3.13 -11.97
CA ALA A 141 9.10 1.74 -11.85
C ALA A 141 10.63 1.64 -11.88
N LYS A 142 11.30 2.45 -12.69
CA LYS A 142 12.78 2.49 -12.74
C LYS A 142 13.37 2.94 -11.39
N THR A 143 12.74 3.91 -10.73
CA THR A 143 13.15 4.39 -9.41
C THR A 143 12.91 3.33 -8.34
N ALA A 144 11.77 2.63 -8.40
CA ALA A 144 11.48 1.50 -7.53
C ALA A 144 12.50 0.37 -7.69
N LEU A 145 12.80 -0.02 -8.93
CA LEU A 145 13.78 -1.06 -9.26
C LEU A 145 15.16 -0.74 -8.66
N ARG A 146 15.66 0.49 -8.88
CA ARG A 146 16.94 0.95 -8.31
C ARG A 146 16.97 0.95 -6.79
N ALA A 147 15.83 1.17 -6.13
CA ALA A 147 15.75 1.10 -4.67
C ALA A 147 15.80 -0.37 -4.18
N ILE A 148 15.15 -1.28 -4.92
CA ILE A 148 15.16 -2.71 -4.62
C ILE A 148 16.55 -3.31 -4.83
N ASP A 149 17.27 -2.90 -5.89
CA ASP A 149 18.64 -3.36 -6.15
C ASP A 149 19.61 -3.06 -5.00
N LYS A 150 19.32 -2.01 -4.21
CA LYS A 150 20.12 -1.58 -3.04
C LYS A 150 19.75 -2.29 -1.73
N LEU A 151 18.75 -3.18 -1.74
CA LEU A 151 18.47 -4.02 -0.58
C LEU A 151 19.62 -5.01 -0.41
N ALA A 152 20.37 -4.84 0.68
CA ALA A 152 21.49 -5.67 1.10
C ALA A 152 21.09 -6.51 2.32
#